data_AF-A0A3D4Q2I8-F1
#
_entry.id   AF-A0A3D4Q2I8-F1
#
_cell.length_a   1.000
_cell.length_b   1.000
_cell.length_c   1.000
_cell.angle_alpha   90.00
_cell.angle_beta   90.00
_cell.angle_gamma   90.00
#
_symmetry.space_group_name_H-M   'P 1'
#
loop_
_entity.id
_entity.type
_entity.pdbx_description
1 polymer ?
#
loop_
_entity_poly.entity_id
_entity_poly.type
_entity_poly.pdbx_seq_one_letter_code
_entity_poly.pdbx_strand_id
1 'polypeptide(L)'
;VENFIDHRVKSGLLEGDKAMVLFGDKLPAETSPLDLVTHVATGALLNQPWQTINALFKEYRSNDAPPEQTIFNSYKARPINGIWASAPYLHNGSVPSIYDLLLPAMQRPVTFYVGNIEMDLIKVGHVYSEAPNTSFFDTRLPGNSNAGHEYGTQLQDDERWALVEYIKSL
;
A
#
# COMPACT_ATOMS: atom_id res chain seq x y z
N VAL A 1 -19.12 4.62 1.88
CA VAL A 1 -18.55 3.80 0.80
C VAL A 1 -18.87 2.36 1.14
N GLU A 2 -19.70 1.69 0.33
CA GLU A 2 -19.84 0.24 0.45
C GLU A 2 -18.54 -0.40 0.00
N ASN A 3 -17.88 -1.13 0.90
CA ASN A 3 -16.65 -1.83 0.58
C ASN A 3 -16.98 -3.18 -0.09
N PHE A 4 -15.96 -3.87 -0.59
CA PHE A 4 -16.12 -5.14 -1.31
C PHE A 4 -16.81 -6.25 -0.49
N ILE A 5 -16.74 -6.19 0.84
CA ILE A 5 -17.30 -7.20 1.74
C ILE A 5 -18.79 -6.95 1.97
N ASP A 6 -19.18 -5.67 2.12
CA ASP A 6 -20.55 -5.28 2.45
C ASP A 6 -21.44 -5.13 1.20
N HIS A 7 -20.83 -5.00 0.02
CA HIS A 7 -21.55 -4.87 -1.24
C HIS A 7 -22.25 -6.18 -1.65
N ARG A 8 -23.43 -6.07 -2.28
CA ARG A 8 -24.22 -7.20 -2.81
C ARG A 8 -24.40 -7.09 -4.30
N VAL A 9 -24.28 -8.22 -5.00
CA VAL A 9 -24.38 -8.30 -6.47
C VAL A 9 -25.32 -9.43 -6.88
N LYS A 10 -25.93 -9.28 -8.06
CA LYS A 10 -26.81 -10.32 -8.61
C LYS A 10 -25.99 -11.56 -9.00
N SER A 11 -26.45 -12.73 -8.56
CA SER A 11 -25.80 -14.01 -8.88
C SER A 11 -25.98 -14.44 -10.34
N GLY A 12 -27.03 -13.93 -10.99
CA GLY A 12 -27.27 -14.15 -12.42
C GLY A 12 -27.47 -15.63 -12.75
N LEU A 13 -26.70 -16.15 -13.72
CA LEU A 13 -26.79 -17.54 -14.17
C LEU A 13 -26.46 -18.57 -13.08
N LEU A 14 -25.82 -18.14 -11.98
CA LEU A 14 -25.41 -19.01 -10.87
C LEU A 14 -26.45 -19.03 -9.74
N GLU A 15 -27.57 -18.31 -9.87
CA GLU A 15 -28.64 -18.37 -8.88
C GLU A 15 -29.18 -19.81 -8.74
N GLY A 16 -29.24 -20.31 -7.51
CA GLY A 16 -29.70 -21.66 -7.22
C GLY A 16 -28.63 -22.75 -7.32
N ASP A 17 -27.44 -22.44 -7.86
CA ASP A 17 -26.29 -23.32 -7.84
C ASP A 17 -25.73 -23.44 -6.41
N LYS A 18 -25.18 -24.59 -6.06
CA LYS A 18 -24.51 -24.76 -4.77
C LYS A 18 -23.24 -23.92 -4.73
N ALA A 19 -23.04 -23.17 -3.66
CA ALA A 19 -21.77 -22.50 -3.41
C ALA A 19 -20.60 -23.51 -3.47
N MET A 20 -19.41 -23.04 -3.89
CA MET A 20 -18.22 -23.88 -4.10
C MET A 20 -18.46 -25.07 -5.05
N VAL A 21 -19.41 -24.96 -5.98
CA VAL A 21 -19.85 -25.98 -6.94
C VAL A 21 -20.54 -27.20 -6.31
N LEU A 22 -20.05 -27.70 -5.17
CA LEU A 22 -20.53 -28.93 -4.53
C LEU A 22 -20.79 -28.77 -3.02
N PHE A 23 -20.20 -27.75 -2.39
CA PHE A 23 -20.11 -27.64 -0.93
C PHE A 23 -20.62 -26.28 -0.43
N GLY A 24 -21.89 -26.23 -0.04
CA GLY A 24 -22.50 -25.05 0.55
C GLY A 24 -23.98 -24.91 0.20
N ASP A 25 -24.58 -23.83 0.71
CA ASP A 25 -25.96 -23.46 0.41
C ASP A 25 -26.10 -22.97 -1.03
N LYS A 26 -27.34 -22.95 -1.52
CA LYS A 26 -27.64 -22.43 -2.85
C LYS A 26 -27.41 -20.93 -2.89
N LEU A 27 -26.73 -20.45 -3.93
CA LEU A 27 -26.51 -19.04 -4.15
C LEU A 27 -27.87 -18.34 -4.32
N PRO A 28 -28.20 -17.34 -3.47
CA PRO A 28 -29.43 -16.57 -3.61
C PRO A 28 -29.37 -15.63 -4.83
N ALA A 29 -30.48 -14.99 -5.19
CA ALA A 29 -30.54 -14.03 -6.30
C ALA A 29 -29.52 -12.88 -6.19
N GLU A 30 -29.20 -12.48 -4.95
CA GLU A 30 -28.14 -11.50 -4.64
C GLU A 30 -27.20 -12.06 -3.58
N THR A 31 -25.89 -12.06 -3.88
CA THR A 31 -24.84 -12.65 -3.04
C THR A 31 -23.66 -11.69 -2.87
N SER A 32 -22.66 -12.06 -2.06
CA SER A 32 -21.42 -11.26 -1.95
C SER A 32 -20.52 -11.46 -3.19
N PRO A 33 -19.79 -10.42 -3.63
CA PRO A 33 -18.78 -10.56 -4.69
C PRO A 33 -17.74 -11.65 -4.38
N LEU A 34 -17.40 -11.83 -3.11
CA LEU A 34 -16.44 -12.85 -2.68
C LEU A 34 -16.97 -14.27 -2.92
N ASP A 35 -18.25 -14.54 -2.66
CA ASP A 35 -18.85 -15.86 -2.87
C ASP A 35 -18.86 -16.25 -4.34
N LEU A 36 -19.12 -15.29 -5.24
CA LEU A 36 -19.06 -15.54 -6.70
C LEU A 36 -17.64 -15.86 -7.15
N VAL A 37 -16.65 -15.06 -6.73
CA VAL A 37 -15.24 -15.30 -7.08
C VAL A 37 -14.79 -16.67 -6.58
N THR A 38 -15.17 -17.02 -5.35
CA THR A 38 -14.78 -18.30 -4.74
C THR A 38 -15.45 -19.48 -5.44
N HIS A 39 -16.74 -19.36 -5.80
CA HIS A 39 -17.45 -20.38 -6.57
C HIS A 39 -16.80 -20.61 -7.94
N VAL A 40 -16.54 -19.53 -8.70
CA VAL A 40 -15.93 -19.61 -10.04
C VAL A 40 -14.51 -20.18 -9.96
N ALA A 41 -13.70 -19.71 -8.99
CA ALA A 41 -12.36 -20.23 -8.78
C ALA A 41 -12.37 -21.74 -8.47
N THR A 42 -13.29 -22.18 -7.59
CA THR A 42 -13.45 -23.60 -7.27
C THR A 42 -13.85 -24.42 -8.50
N GLY A 43 -14.79 -23.92 -9.31
CA GLY A 43 -15.18 -24.57 -10.56
C GLY A 43 -14.04 -24.68 -11.57
N ALA A 44 -13.24 -23.63 -11.71
CA ALA A 44 -12.06 -23.65 -12.58
C ALA A 44 -11.02 -24.69 -12.12
N LEU A 45 -10.79 -24.79 -10.81
CA LEU A 45 -9.88 -25.79 -10.22
C LEU A 45 -10.38 -27.23 -10.44
N LEU A 46 -11.70 -27.45 -10.28
CA LEU A 46 -12.33 -28.77 -10.52
C LEU A 46 -12.32 -29.17 -12.00
N ASN A 47 -12.38 -28.20 -12.92
CA ASN A 47 -12.34 -28.44 -14.36
C ASN A 47 -10.94 -28.83 -14.87
N GLN A 48 -9.88 -28.56 -14.11
CA GLN A 48 -8.50 -28.90 -14.46
C GLN A 48 -7.84 -29.70 -13.32
N PRO A 49 -8.37 -30.88 -12.96
CA PRO A 49 -8.04 -31.55 -11.70
C PRO A 49 -6.57 -31.96 -11.63
N TRP A 50 -5.97 -32.43 -12.72
CA TRP A 50 -4.56 -32.84 -12.74
C TRP A 50 -3.61 -31.65 -12.64
N GLN A 51 -3.93 -30.53 -13.29
CA GLN A 51 -3.16 -29.30 -13.19
C GLN A 51 -3.27 -28.70 -11.79
N THR A 52 -4.46 -28.71 -11.19
CA THR A 52 -4.70 -28.29 -9.81
C THR A 52 -3.89 -29.14 -8.83
N ILE A 53 -3.93 -30.47 -8.95
CA ILE A 53 -3.13 -31.37 -8.10
C ILE A 53 -1.63 -31.10 -8.26
N ASN A 54 -1.13 -30.99 -9.50
CA ASN A 54 0.29 -30.68 -9.75
C ASN A 54 0.69 -29.31 -9.20
N ALA A 55 -0.18 -28.31 -9.31
CA ALA A 55 0.05 -26.98 -8.75
C ALA A 55 0.11 -27.03 -7.22
N LEU A 56 -0.82 -27.74 -6.57
CA LEU A 56 -0.82 -27.94 -5.11
C LEU A 56 0.46 -28.64 -4.64
N PHE A 57 0.91 -29.69 -5.32
CA PHE A 57 2.16 -30.37 -4.99
C PHE A 57 3.39 -29.48 -5.20
N LYS A 58 3.39 -28.68 -6.27
CA LYS A 58 4.48 -27.75 -6.57
C LYS A 58 4.52 -26.62 -5.54
N GLU A 59 3.38 -26.04 -5.21
CA GLU A 59 3.20 -25.01 -4.19
C GLU A 59 3.61 -25.52 -2.81
N TYR A 60 3.16 -26.72 -2.42
CA TYR A 60 3.55 -27.35 -1.15
C TYR A 60 5.06 -27.62 -1.07
N ARG A 61 5.72 -27.96 -2.19
CA ARG A 61 7.17 -28.14 -2.25
C ARG A 61 7.97 -26.83 -2.34
N SER A 62 7.37 -25.76 -2.85
CA SER A 62 8.01 -24.44 -2.95
C SER A 62 7.71 -23.54 -1.76
N ASN A 63 6.74 -23.90 -0.93
CA ASN A 63 6.51 -23.28 0.37
C ASN A 63 7.53 -23.84 1.35
N ASP A 64 8.71 -23.21 1.38
CA ASP A 64 9.47 -23.18 2.62
C ASP A 64 8.51 -22.71 3.73
N ALA A 65 8.64 -23.27 4.93
CA ALA A 65 7.93 -22.71 6.08
C ALA A 65 8.20 -21.20 6.06
N PRO A 66 7.17 -20.33 6.11
CA PRO A 66 7.42 -18.90 6.17
C PRO A 66 8.42 -18.70 7.31
N PRO A 67 9.51 -17.93 7.10
CA PRO A 67 10.44 -17.65 8.18
C PRO A 67 9.60 -17.24 9.38
N GLU A 68 9.89 -17.83 10.54
CA GLU A 68 9.13 -17.64 11.77
C GLU A 68 8.74 -16.17 11.84
N GLN A 69 7.45 -15.87 11.70
CA GLN A 69 6.97 -14.49 11.64
C GLN A 69 7.18 -13.90 13.02
N THR A 70 8.40 -13.44 13.28
CA THR A 70 8.66 -12.44 14.30
C THR A 70 7.90 -11.22 13.82
N ILE A 71 6.68 -11.04 14.36
CA ILE A 71 5.84 -9.88 14.09
C ILE A 71 6.55 -8.67 14.70
N PHE A 72 7.56 -8.17 14.01
CA PHE A 72 8.10 -6.87 14.31
C PHE A 72 7.13 -5.87 13.68
N ASN A 73 6.43 -5.10 14.51
CA ASN A 73 5.74 -3.87 14.10
C ASN A 73 6.78 -2.89 13.57
N SER A 74 7.26 -3.14 12.34
CA SER A 74 8.40 -2.49 11.75
C SER A 74 8.14 -2.24 10.27
N TYR A 75 8.72 -1.17 9.76
CA TYR A 75 8.67 -0.82 8.36
C TYR A 75 10.00 -1.18 7.70
N LYS A 76 9.93 -1.92 6.60
CA LYS A 76 11.09 -2.20 5.76
C LYS A 76 11.64 -0.91 5.17
N ALA A 77 12.96 -0.69 5.27
CA ALA A 77 13.64 0.36 4.52
C ALA A 77 13.61 0.03 3.01
N ARG A 78 13.01 0.91 2.20
CA ARG A 78 12.94 0.75 0.74
C ARG A 78 14.29 1.12 0.09
N PRO A 79 14.63 0.55 -1.10
CA PRO A 79 15.74 1.03 -1.90
C PRO A 79 15.63 2.54 -2.14
N ILE A 80 16.77 3.23 -2.11
CA ILE A 80 16.83 4.70 -2.23
C ILE A 80 17.05 5.20 -3.66
N ASN A 81 17.35 4.30 -4.61
CA ASN A 81 17.48 4.68 -6.02
C ASN A 81 16.13 5.14 -6.58
N GLY A 82 16.11 6.30 -7.23
CA GLY A 82 14.89 6.95 -7.71
C GLY A 82 13.96 7.50 -6.62
N ILE A 83 14.36 7.52 -5.35
CA ILE A 83 13.50 8.01 -4.25
C ILE A 83 13.18 9.51 -4.37
N TRP A 84 14.02 10.26 -5.09
CA TRP A 84 13.77 11.67 -5.38
C TRP A 84 12.44 11.90 -6.11
N ALA A 85 11.91 10.91 -6.83
CA ALA A 85 10.68 11.00 -7.61
C ALA A 85 9.44 10.42 -6.91
N SER A 86 9.54 10.04 -5.63
CA SER A 86 8.48 9.27 -4.94
C SER A 86 7.88 9.98 -3.73
N ALA A 87 7.86 11.31 -3.72
CA ALA A 87 7.20 12.07 -2.66
C ALA A 87 5.67 11.86 -2.69
N PRO A 88 4.98 11.97 -1.54
CA PRO A 88 5.51 12.18 -0.19
C PRO A 88 6.18 10.95 0.46
N TYR A 89 6.98 11.17 1.49
CA TYR A 89 7.84 10.18 2.15
C TYR A 89 7.21 9.55 3.40
N LEU A 90 7.89 8.53 3.93
CA LEU A 90 7.40 7.55 4.92
C LEU A 90 6.35 6.58 4.34
N HIS A 91 5.94 5.59 5.14
CA HIS A 91 5.01 4.54 4.70
C HIS A 91 3.59 5.07 4.44
N ASN A 92 3.23 6.21 5.05
CA ASN A 92 1.92 6.85 5.00
C ASN A 92 1.93 8.19 4.25
N GLY A 93 3.05 8.56 3.62
CA GLY A 93 3.15 9.80 2.85
C GLY A 93 3.02 11.08 3.69
N SER A 94 3.44 11.06 4.95
CA SER A 94 3.23 12.15 5.92
C SER A 94 4.34 13.22 5.94
N VAL A 95 5.36 13.08 5.10
CA VAL A 95 6.47 14.05 5.00
C VAL A 95 6.63 14.51 3.55
N PRO A 96 6.50 15.81 3.23
CA PRO A 96 6.33 16.25 1.85
C PRO A 96 7.61 16.28 1.01
N SER A 97 8.79 16.40 1.64
CA SER A 97 10.08 16.48 0.93
C SER A 97 11.19 15.69 1.62
N ILE A 98 12.28 15.37 0.91
CA ILE A 98 13.47 14.74 1.48
C ILE A 98 14.11 15.66 2.51
N TYR A 99 14.17 16.95 2.22
CA TYR A 99 14.70 17.92 3.18
C TYR A 99 13.93 17.88 4.51
N ASP A 100 12.59 17.87 4.45
CA ASP A 100 11.76 17.81 5.66
C ASP A 100 11.89 16.44 6.37
N LEU A 101 12.16 15.35 5.64
CA LEU A 101 12.44 14.03 6.24
C LEU A 101 13.71 14.03 7.10
N LEU A 102 14.71 14.82 6.70
CA LEU A 102 15.98 14.96 7.42
C LEU A 102 15.91 15.96 8.59
N LEU A 103 14.77 16.60 8.83
CA LEU A 103 14.52 17.39 10.03
C LEU A 103 14.01 16.51 11.19
N PRO A 104 14.26 16.90 12.46
CA PRO A 104 13.56 16.32 13.60
C PRO A 104 12.04 16.32 13.36
N ALA A 105 11.33 15.27 13.75
CA ALA A 105 9.90 15.14 13.44
C ALA A 105 9.06 16.35 13.91
N MET A 106 9.45 16.96 15.04
CA MET A 106 8.79 18.15 15.59
C MET A 106 8.93 19.41 14.72
N GLN A 107 9.87 19.44 13.78
CA GLN A 107 10.11 20.57 12.86
C GLN A 107 9.50 20.32 11.47
N ARG A 108 8.90 19.15 11.23
CA ARG A 108 8.28 18.80 9.95
C ARG A 108 6.93 19.49 9.78
N PRO A 109 6.49 19.74 8.53
CA PRO A 109 5.13 20.22 8.27
C PRO A 109 4.07 19.31 8.91
N VAL A 110 3.13 19.92 9.64
CA VAL A 110 2.00 19.23 10.30
C VAL A 110 0.79 19.14 9.37
N THR A 111 0.63 20.14 8.51
CA THR A 111 -0.47 20.23 7.54
C THR A 111 0.05 20.71 6.20
N PHE A 112 -0.36 20.07 5.11
CA PHE A 112 0.07 20.39 3.75
C PHE A 112 -0.90 19.82 2.71
N TYR A 113 -0.76 20.18 1.44
CA TYR A 113 -1.58 19.63 0.36
C TYR A 113 -0.82 18.57 -0.43
N VAL A 114 -1.50 17.48 -0.78
CA VAL A 114 -0.99 16.37 -1.60
C VAL A 114 -1.71 16.30 -2.94
N GLY A 115 -1.07 15.72 -3.96
CA GLY A 115 -1.66 15.53 -5.29
C GLY A 115 -1.18 16.52 -6.35
N ASN A 116 -0.32 17.47 -5.98
CA ASN A 116 0.34 18.33 -6.97
C ASN A 116 1.37 17.50 -7.78
N ILE A 117 1.44 17.77 -9.08
CA ILE A 117 2.41 17.16 -10.00
C ILE A 117 3.71 17.97 -10.10
N GLU A 118 3.68 19.24 -9.66
CA GLU A 118 4.85 20.10 -9.67
C GLU A 118 5.83 19.68 -8.57
N MET A 119 7.10 19.55 -8.96
CA MET A 119 8.17 19.11 -8.08
C MET A 119 8.95 20.31 -7.52
N ASP A 120 9.16 20.33 -6.21
CA ASP A 120 10.16 21.19 -5.57
C ASP A 120 11.54 20.57 -5.75
N LEU A 121 12.32 21.12 -6.68
CA LEU A 121 13.68 20.66 -7.00
C LEU A 121 14.71 21.04 -5.92
N ILE A 122 14.40 21.95 -5.02
CA ILE A 122 15.29 22.37 -3.95
C ILE A 122 15.19 21.35 -2.82
N LYS A 123 14.01 21.22 -2.22
CA LYS A 123 13.79 20.31 -1.09
C LYS A 123 13.61 18.84 -1.50
N VAL A 124 13.40 18.58 -2.78
CA VAL A 124 13.11 17.26 -3.38
C VAL A 124 11.80 16.70 -2.83
N GLY A 125 10.70 17.09 -3.46
CA GLY A 125 9.36 16.63 -3.13
C GLY A 125 8.33 17.24 -4.08
N HIS A 126 7.04 17.13 -3.76
CA HIS A 126 6.01 17.88 -4.49
C HIS A 126 5.78 19.24 -3.83
N VAL A 127 5.44 20.25 -4.65
CA VAL A 127 4.96 21.54 -4.15
C VAL A 127 3.66 21.29 -3.39
N TYR A 128 3.67 21.60 -2.09
CA TYR A 128 2.60 21.20 -1.18
C TYR A 128 1.67 22.36 -0.77
N SER A 129 1.71 23.49 -1.49
CA SER A 129 0.71 24.55 -1.39
C SER A 129 -0.62 24.11 -2.01
N GLU A 130 -1.70 24.77 -1.60
CA GLU A 130 -3.02 24.55 -2.19
C GLU A 130 -3.00 24.84 -3.70
N ALA A 131 -3.51 23.89 -4.49
CA ALA A 131 -3.64 23.98 -5.94
C ALA A 131 -4.84 23.16 -6.43
N PRO A 132 -5.29 23.34 -7.70
CA PRO A 132 -6.35 22.50 -8.26
C PRO A 132 -6.03 21.01 -8.17
N ASN A 133 -7.03 20.20 -7.82
CA ASN A 133 -6.92 18.74 -7.67
C ASN A 133 -5.98 18.27 -6.53
N THR A 134 -5.64 19.14 -5.59
CA THR A 134 -4.91 18.75 -4.38
C THR A 134 -5.86 18.44 -3.22
N SER A 135 -5.40 17.64 -2.26
CA SER A 135 -6.14 17.26 -1.06
C SER A 135 -5.39 17.70 0.19
N PHE A 136 -6.11 18.24 1.17
CA PHE A 136 -5.54 18.61 2.46
C PHE A 136 -5.12 17.38 3.26
N PHE A 137 -3.90 17.39 3.78
CA PHE A 137 -3.31 16.34 4.61
C PHE A 137 -2.98 16.89 6.00
N ASP A 138 -3.38 16.16 7.05
CA ASP A 138 -3.12 16.51 8.45
C ASP A 138 -2.49 15.32 9.18
N THR A 139 -1.28 15.52 9.70
CA THR A 139 -0.49 14.46 10.35
C THR A 139 -1.00 14.10 11.75
N ARG A 140 -1.92 14.88 12.31
CA ARG A 140 -2.53 14.66 13.63
C ARG A 140 -3.66 13.62 13.58
N LEU A 141 -4.13 13.27 12.39
CA LEU A 141 -5.19 12.27 12.22
C LEU A 141 -4.64 10.84 12.42
N PRO A 142 -5.46 9.89 12.91
CA PRO A 142 -5.04 8.50 13.07
C PRO A 142 -4.49 7.92 11.76
N GLY A 143 -3.28 7.34 11.83
CA GLY A 143 -2.59 6.78 10.66
C GLY A 143 -1.72 7.76 9.87
N ASN A 144 -1.82 9.07 10.11
CA ASN A 144 -1.11 10.10 9.32
C ASN A 144 0.14 10.66 10.01
N SER A 145 0.56 10.12 11.15
CA SER A 145 1.70 10.64 11.92
C SER A 145 2.95 10.77 11.05
N ASN A 146 3.62 11.93 11.16
CA ASN A 146 4.91 12.23 10.54
C ASN A 146 6.10 11.92 11.46
N ALA A 147 5.89 11.14 12.51
CA ALA A 147 6.90 10.77 13.49
C ALA A 147 7.80 9.62 13.01
N GLY A 148 8.90 9.41 13.74
CA GLY A 148 9.90 8.39 13.44
C GLY A 148 10.89 8.85 12.38
N HIS A 149 11.79 7.94 11.96
CA HIS A 149 12.91 8.27 11.07
C HIS A 149 13.73 9.46 11.61
N GLU A 150 14.17 9.37 12.87
CA GLU A 150 15.02 10.39 13.53
C GLU A 150 16.51 10.22 13.21
N TYR A 151 16.82 9.56 12.09
CA TYR A 151 18.20 9.38 11.62
C TYR A 151 18.62 10.59 10.80
N GLY A 152 19.86 11.05 10.98
CA GLY A 152 20.37 12.22 10.25
C GLY A 152 19.78 13.56 10.70
N THR A 153 18.90 13.59 11.71
CA THR A 153 18.30 14.84 12.22
C THR A 153 19.29 15.71 13.00
N GLN A 154 20.47 15.17 13.31
CA GLN A 154 21.60 15.86 13.93
C GLN A 154 22.59 16.45 12.91
N LEU A 155 22.39 16.21 11.61
CA LEU A 155 23.23 16.78 10.57
C LEU A 155 23.17 18.32 10.61
N GLN A 156 24.33 18.94 10.39
CA GLN A 156 24.41 20.37 10.14
C GLN A 156 23.68 20.72 8.84
N ASP A 157 23.33 21.99 8.68
CA ASP A 157 22.49 22.42 7.57
C ASP A 157 23.13 22.13 6.20
N ASP A 158 24.44 22.41 6.08
CA ASP A 158 25.25 22.14 4.90
C ASP A 158 25.36 20.64 4.60
N GLU A 159 25.56 19.81 5.62
CA GLU A 159 25.58 18.35 5.50
C GLU A 159 24.22 17.80 5.04
N ARG A 160 23.12 18.38 5.56
CA ARG A 160 21.75 18.03 5.16
C ARG A 160 21.51 18.35 3.69
N TRP A 161 21.90 19.53 3.24
CA TRP A 161 21.79 19.91 1.83
C TRP A 161 22.68 19.04 0.93
N ALA A 162 23.90 18.72 1.35
CA ALA A 162 24.77 17.81 0.63
C ALA A 162 24.13 16.42 0.46
N LEU A 163 23.46 15.91 1.50
CA LEU A 163 22.73 14.65 1.42
C LEU A 163 21.52 14.74 0.47
N VAL A 164 20.79 15.85 0.48
CA VAL A 164 19.68 16.09 -0.48
C VAL A 164 20.21 16.06 -1.92
N GLU A 165 21.32 16.74 -2.22
CA GLU A 165 21.94 16.73 -3.56
C GLU A 165 22.44 15.33 -3.94
N TYR A 166 23.03 14.59 -3.00
CA TYR A 166 23.43 13.20 -3.24
C TYR A 166 22.22 12.34 -3.64
N ILE A 167 21.08 12.48 -2.96
CA ILE A 167 19.89 11.69 -3.28
C ILE A 167 19.31 12.03 -4.67
N LYS A 168 19.47 13.26 -5.16
CA LYS A 168 19.09 13.60 -6.55
C LYS A 168 19.87 12.82 -7.60
N SER A 169 21.04 12.30 -7.25
CA SER A 169 21.88 11.51 -8.18
C SER A 169 21.52 10.02 -8.26
N LEU A 170 20.58 9.55 -7.44
CA LEU A 170 20.22 8.13 -7.28
C LEU A 170 19.02 7.68 -8.14
#